data_AF-A0A7C6RSC4-F1
#
_entry.id   AF-A0A7C6RSC4-F1
#
_cell.length_a   1.000
_cell.length_b   1.000
_cell.length_c   1.000
_cell.angle_alpha   90.00
_cell.angle_beta   90.00
_cell.angle_gamma   90.00
#
_symmetry.space_group_name_H-M   'P 1'
#
loop_
_entity.id
_entity.type
_entity.pdbx_description
1 polymer ?
#
loop_
_entity_poly.entity_id
_entity_poly.type
_entity_poly.pdbx_seq_one_letter_code
_entity_poly.pdbx_strand_id
1 'polypeptide(L)'
;MKEIGEKLRIARENMGISVEEAAEDLKLRPSQIENIENGKMEAFKDITYLKYFIRDYSKYLGLDKDDMVDEFNEYLFDYTSKISIDDIKSAKRLLENKKEDKKRIRSPYTLEKRRFYLSPVFIYSLIFVLIIVIIFCVITIINSNNDDFISNSINSGYIIK
;
A
#
# COMPACT_ATOMS: atom_id res chain seq x y z
N MET A 1 22.20 18.70 19.62
CA MET A 1 22.33 17.26 19.89
C MET A 1 23.50 16.88 20.78
N LYS A 2 24.75 17.17 20.42
CA LYS A 2 25.90 16.73 21.24
C LYS A 2 25.83 17.23 22.69
N GLU A 3 25.43 18.48 22.89
CA GLU A 3 25.26 19.07 24.24
C GLU A 3 24.16 18.38 25.06
N ILE A 4 23.02 18.08 24.44
CA ILE A 4 21.92 17.33 25.06
C ILE A 4 22.37 15.91 25.46
N GLY A 5 23.07 15.21 24.55
CA GLY A 5 23.61 13.88 24.81
C GLY A 5 24.64 13.87 25.95
N GLU A 6 25.52 14.87 25.97
CA GLU A 6 26.52 15.06 27.03
C GLU A 6 25.87 15.30 28.39
N LYS A 7 24.84 16.15 28.47
CA LYS A 7 24.08 16.39 29.71
C LYS A 7 23.47 15.09 30.27
N LEU A 8 22.88 14.27 29.40
CA LEU A 8 22.31 12.98 29.79
C LEU A 8 23.39 12.01 30.27
N ARG A 9 24.53 11.93 29.57
CA ARG A 9 25.67 11.10 29.98
C ARG A 9 26.19 11.50 31.36
N ILE A 10 26.46 12.79 31.55
CA ILE A 10 26.97 13.31 32.82
C ILE A 10 25.98 13.01 33.95
N ALA A 11 24.68 13.20 33.74
CA ALA A 11 23.67 12.89 34.74
C ALA A 11 23.64 11.39 35.09
N ARG A 12 23.72 10.50 34.10
CA ARG A 12 23.82 9.05 34.33
C ARG A 12 25.07 8.69 35.14
N GLU A 13 26.23 9.20 34.73
CA GLU A 13 27.50 8.92 35.40
C GLU A 13 27.53 9.45 36.84
N ASN A 14 26.94 10.63 37.09
CA ASN A 14 26.82 11.19 38.43
C ASN A 14 25.92 10.36 39.35
N MET A 15 24.92 9.66 38.79
CA MET A 15 24.09 8.71 39.53
C MET A 15 24.75 7.34 39.70
N GLY A 16 25.91 7.10 39.08
CA GLY A 16 26.61 5.82 39.13
C GLY A 16 25.93 4.70 38.33
N ILE A 17 25.03 5.05 37.40
CA ILE A 17 24.23 4.08 36.63
C ILE A 17 25.01 3.64 35.39
N SER A 18 25.02 2.34 35.11
CA SER A 18 25.64 1.81 33.88
C SER A 18 24.76 2.03 32.65
N VAL A 19 25.35 1.99 31.46
CA VAL A 19 24.58 2.08 30.20
C VAL A 19 23.60 0.91 30.10
N GLU A 20 24.04 -0.28 30.52
CA GLU A 20 23.27 -1.52 30.51
C GLU A 20 22.05 -1.42 31.43
N GLU A 21 22.23 -0.92 32.65
CA GLU A 21 21.16 -0.72 33.64
C GLU A 21 20.14 0.32 33.16
N ALA A 22 20.59 1.48 32.69
CA ALA A 22 19.70 2.50 32.14
C ALA A 22 18.92 1.96 30.92
N ALA A 23 19.56 1.16 30.07
CA ALA A 23 18.91 0.53 28.93
C ALA A 23 17.85 -0.49 29.37
N GLU A 24 18.13 -1.31 30.38
CA GLU A 24 17.17 -2.28 30.93
C GLU A 24 15.94 -1.58 31.52
N ASP A 25 16.14 -0.58 32.38
CA ASP A 25 15.07 0.15 33.05
C ASP A 25 14.17 0.91 32.07
N LEU A 26 14.76 1.52 31.04
CA LEU A 26 14.05 2.25 30.00
C LEU A 26 13.52 1.35 28.87
N LYS A 27 13.79 0.05 28.91
CA LYS A 27 13.45 -0.92 27.86
C LYS A 27 14.00 -0.51 26.49
N LEU A 28 15.23 -0.01 26.49
CA LEU A 28 16.01 0.36 25.32
C LEU A 28 17.16 -0.63 25.11
N ARG A 29 17.76 -0.62 23.93
CA ARG A 29 19.04 -1.31 23.72
C ARG A 29 20.17 -0.44 24.25
N PRO A 30 21.26 -1.01 24.81
CA PRO A 30 22.44 -0.25 25.23
C PRO A 30 22.95 0.70 24.14
N SER A 31 22.98 0.24 22.88
CA SER A 31 23.36 1.05 21.74
C SER A 31 22.46 2.27 21.50
N GLN A 32 21.19 2.23 21.92
CA GLN A 32 20.31 3.40 21.83
C GLN A 32 20.67 4.44 22.89
N ILE A 33 20.98 4.03 24.12
CA ILE A 33 21.48 4.94 25.17
C ILE A 33 22.78 5.59 24.71
N GLU A 34 23.74 4.80 24.25
CA GLU A 34 25.01 5.32 23.71
C GLU A 34 24.79 6.28 22.55
N ASN A 35 23.88 5.98 21.62
CA ASN A 35 23.60 6.87 20.49
C ASN A 35 22.97 8.20 20.94
N ILE A 36 22.12 8.19 21.97
CA ILE A 36 21.57 9.43 22.56
C ILE A 36 22.70 10.23 23.20
N GLU A 37 23.52 9.61 24.03
CA GLU A 37 24.64 10.25 24.76
C GLU A 37 25.70 10.81 23.81
N ASN A 38 25.97 10.13 22.69
CA ASN A 38 26.87 10.60 21.65
C ASN A 38 26.23 11.61 20.68
N GLY A 39 24.94 11.93 20.84
CA GLY A 39 24.21 12.86 19.98
C GLY A 39 24.03 12.38 18.53
N LYS A 40 24.05 11.07 18.28
CA LYS A 40 23.91 10.45 16.96
C LYS A 40 22.45 10.37 16.53
N MET A 41 21.90 11.49 16.09
CA MET A 41 20.49 11.61 15.69
C MET A 41 20.13 10.68 14.53
N GLU A 42 21.06 10.49 13.59
CA GLU A 42 20.94 9.65 12.41
C GLU A 42 20.78 8.15 12.71
N ALA A 43 21.13 7.71 13.92
CA ALA A 43 20.90 6.33 14.35
C ALA A 43 19.42 6.03 14.65
N PHE A 44 18.58 7.07 14.77
CA PHE A 44 17.17 6.95 15.04
C PHE A 44 16.35 7.06 13.75
N LYS A 45 15.37 6.16 13.61
CA LYS A 45 14.49 6.12 12.44
C LYS A 45 13.56 7.34 12.36
N ASP A 46 13.17 7.86 13.53
CA ASP A 46 12.20 8.95 13.66
C ASP A 46 12.64 9.89 14.77
N ILE A 47 12.62 11.19 14.48
CA ILE A 47 12.93 12.26 15.42
C ILE A 47 11.98 12.27 16.63
N THR A 48 10.74 11.83 16.41
CA THR A 48 9.70 11.74 17.44
C THR A 48 10.07 10.70 18.49
N TYR A 49 10.63 9.56 18.07
CA TYR A 49 11.13 8.56 19.02
C TYR A 49 12.31 9.09 19.83
N LEU A 50 13.25 9.77 19.17
CA LEU A 50 14.37 10.39 19.86
C LEU A 50 13.89 11.39 20.92
N LYS A 51 12.90 12.24 20.59
CA LYS A 51 12.27 13.17 21.53
C LYS A 51 11.70 12.44 22.76
N TYR A 52 10.97 11.34 22.53
CA TYR A 52 10.42 10.54 23.63
C TYR A 52 11.50 9.90 24.49
N PHE A 53 12.57 9.38 23.87
CA PHE A 53 13.69 8.80 24.63
C PHE A 53 14.43 9.84 25.45
N ILE A 54 14.66 11.05 24.92
CA ILE A 54 15.25 12.15 25.70
C ILE A 54 14.36 12.47 26.90
N ARG A 55 13.04 12.64 26.69
CA ARG A 55 12.10 12.93 27.78
C ARG A 55 12.12 11.86 28.86
N ASP A 56 12.01 10.59 28.47
CA ASP A 56 11.90 9.48 29.42
C ASP A 56 13.24 9.24 30.14
N TYR A 57 14.36 9.42 29.44
CA TYR A 57 15.69 9.30 30.03
C TYR A 57 15.99 10.46 30.98
N SER A 58 15.64 11.71 30.63
CA SER A 58 15.72 12.86 31.54
C SER A 58 14.92 12.64 32.81
N LYS A 59 13.69 12.12 32.69
CA LYS A 59 12.85 11.78 33.85
C LYS A 59 13.51 10.70 34.72
N TYR A 60 14.08 9.67 34.11
CA TYR A 60 14.77 8.59 34.83
C TYR A 60 16.00 9.10 35.60
N LEU A 61 16.74 10.05 35.01
CA LEU A 61 17.93 10.66 35.60
C LEU A 61 17.62 11.81 36.57
N GLY A 62 16.36 12.10 36.87
CA GLY A 62 15.95 13.19 37.76
C GLY A 62 16.22 14.59 37.21
N LEU A 63 16.43 14.72 35.89
CA LEU A 63 16.51 16.00 35.20
C LEU A 63 15.10 16.56 34.93
N ASP A 64 15.01 17.87 34.71
CA ASP A 64 13.77 18.46 34.21
C ASP A 64 13.54 18.00 32.75
N LYS A 65 12.55 17.13 32.57
CA LYS A 65 12.20 16.55 31.28
C LYS A 65 11.66 17.59 30.30
N ASP A 66 11.00 18.64 30.79
CA ASP A 66 10.32 19.62 29.94
C ASP A 66 11.38 20.58 29.40
N ASP A 67 12.32 21.04 30.24
CA ASP A 67 13.50 21.80 29.82
C ASP A 67 14.35 21.03 28.79
N MET A 68 14.63 19.74 29.04
CA MET A 68 15.41 18.90 28.12
C MET A 68 14.71 18.69 26.77
N VAL A 69 13.37 18.61 26.78
CA VAL A 69 12.57 18.52 25.56
C VAL A 69 12.55 19.84 24.81
N ASP A 70 12.53 20.97 25.49
CA ASP A 70 12.53 22.29 24.88
C ASP A 70 13.89 22.60 24.24
N GLU A 71 15.00 22.27 24.91
CA GLU A 71 16.35 22.34 24.34
C GLU A 71 16.47 21.48 23.07
N PHE A 72 15.86 20.29 23.06
CA PHE A 72 15.79 19.44 21.88
C PHE A 72 14.95 20.06 20.75
N ASN A 73 13.82 20.71 21.07
CA ASN A 73 12.98 21.38 20.07
C ASN A 73 13.70 22.57 19.46
N GLU A 74 14.43 23.35 20.27
CA GLU A 74 15.24 24.48 19.79
C GLU A 74 16.36 23.99 18.86
N TYR A 75 17.08 22.94 19.26
CA TYR A 75 18.07 22.30 18.40
C TYR A 75 17.47 21.84 17.06
N LEU A 76 16.27 21.24 17.10
CA LEU A 76 15.60 20.77 15.89
C LEU A 76 15.16 21.94 14.99
N PHE A 77 14.72 23.05 15.57
CA PHE A 77 14.37 24.26 14.84
C PHE A 77 15.59 24.88 14.15
N ASP A 78 16.72 25.02 14.84
CA ASP A 78 17.98 25.49 14.24
C ASP A 78 18.44 24.54 13.11
N TYR A 79 18.36 23.22 13.33
CA TYR A 79 18.72 22.23 12.32
C TYR A 79 17.84 22.32 11.06
N THR A 80 16.52 22.48 11.22
CA THR A 80 15.57 22.51 10.09
C THR A 80 15.50 23.86 9.38
N SER A 81 15.72 24.97 10.10
CA SER A 81 15.78 26.32 9.51
C SER A 81 16.98 26.53 8.59
N LYS A 82 18.05 25.76 8.77
CA LYS A 82 19.23 25.73 7.89
C LYS A 82 18.97 25.06 6.53
N ILE A 83 17.83 24.38 6.35
CA ILE A 83 17.51 23.68 5.10
C ILE A 83 16.95 24.68 4.09
N SER A 84 17.55 24.77 2.89
CA SER A 84 17.06 25.68 1.85
C SER A 84 15.73 25.17 1.24
N ILE A 85 14.88 26.10 0.81
CA ILE A 85 13.60 25.78 0.15
C ILE A 85 13.85 24.95 -1.14
N ASP A 86 14.96 25.20 -1.82
CA ASP A 86 15.33 24.48 -3.04
C ASP A 86 15.73 23.02 -2.76
N ASP A 87 16.39 22.75 -1.63
CA ASP A 87 16.71 21.40 -1.17
C ASP A 87 15.44 20.61 -0.85
N ILE A 88 14.47 21.26 -0.19
CA ILE A 88 13.16 20.64 0.10
C ILE A 88 12.43 20.31 -1.21
N LYS A 89 12.46 21.22 -2.20
CA LYS A 89 11.81 21.03 -3.49
C LYS A 89 12.46 19.92 -4.32
N SER A 90 13.79 19.83 -4.32
CA SER A 90 14.52 18.76 -5.02
C SER A 90 14.29 17.41 -4.36
N ALA A 91 14.34 17.32 -3.02
CA ALA A 91 14.01 16.10 -2.28
C ALA A 91 12.57 15.63 -2.54
N LYS A 92 11.59 16.54 -2.58
CA LYS A 92 10.19 16.22 -2.91
C LYS A 92 10.07 15.61 -4.32
N ARG A 93 10.72 16.19 -5.32
CA ARG A 93 10.73 15.66 -6.71
C ARG A 93 11.31 14.25 -6.77
N LEU A 94 12.42 14.00 -6.06
CA LEU A 94 13.04 12.68 -5.99
C LEU A 94 12.09 11.63 -5.36
N LEU A 95 11.36 12.03 -4.31
CA LEU A 95 10.37 11.17 -3.65
C LEU A 95 9.15 10.90 -4.54
N GLU A 96 8.68 11.89 -5.32
CA GLU A 96 7.59 11.72 -6.30
C GLU A 96 7.99 10.74 -7.41
N ASN A 97 9.18 10.90 -8.00
CA ASN A 97 9.70 9.99 -9.02
C ASN A 97 9.84 8.55 -8.49
N LYS A 98 10.36 8.37 -7.27
CA LYS A 98 10.49 7.04 -6.64
C LYS A 98 9.12 6.39 -6.31
N LYS A 99 8.06 7.20 -6.12
CA LYS A 99 6.68 6.71 -5.98
C LYS A 99 6.09 6.26 -7.32
N GLU A 100 6.43 6.91 -8.43
CA GLU A 100 6.03 6.45 -9.77
C GLU A 100 6.63 5.08 -10.10
N ASP A 101 7.90 4.85 -9.75
CA ASP A 101 8.55 3.55 -9.94
C ASP A 101 7.89 2.46 -9.07
N LYS A 102 7.53 2.77 -7.82
CA LYS A 102 6.80 1.83 -6.94
C LYS A 102 5.38 1.52 -7.40
N LYS A 103 4.67 2.44 -8.07
CA LYS A 103 3.36 2.17 -8.67
C LYS A 103 3.42 1.07 -9.76
N ARG A 104 4.60 0.83 -10.36
CA ARG A 104 4.79 -0.27 -11.32
C ARG A 104 4.83 -1.65 -10.65
N ILE A 105 5.11 -1.73 -9.35
CA ILE A 105 5.09 -2.97 -8.57
C ILE A 105 3.65 -3.20 -8.10
N ARG A 106 2.85 -3.91 -8.91
CA ARG A 106 1.53 -4.41 -8.52
C ARG A 106 1.69 -5.53 -7.48
N SER A 107 0.97 -5.45 -6.36
CA SER A 107 0.92 -6.55 -5.38
C SER A 107 0.33 -7.81 -6.04
N PRO A 108 0.94 -9.00 -5.88
CA PRO A 108 0.44 -10.25 -6.46
C PRO A 108 -0.95 -10.63 -5.91
N TYR A 109 -1.34 -10.04 -4.78
CA TYR A 109 -2.63 -10.25 -4.11
C TYR A 109 -3.69 -9.21 -4.45
N THR A 110 -3.34 -8.13 -5.16
CA THR A 110 -4.30 -7.11 -5.63
C THR A 110 -4.35 -7.07 -7.15
N LEU A 111 -4.11 -8.21 -7.80
CA LEU A 111 -4.55 -8.36 -9.17
C LEU A 111 -6.06 -8.17 -9.15
N GLU A 112 -6.49 -6.96 -9.52
CA GLU A 112 -7.84 -6.78 -10.02
C GLU A 112 -7.93 -7.73 -11.20
N LYS A 113 -8.48 -8.92 -10.96
CA LYS A 113 -8.71 -9.90 -11.99
C LYS A 113 -9.68 -9.19 -12.92
N ARG A 114 -9.16 -8.59 -14.00
CA ARG A 114 -9.97 -8.18 -15.16
C ARG A 114 -10.60 -9.48 -15.63
N ARG A 115 -11.74 -9.81 -15.04
CA ARG A 115 -12.64 -10.81 -15.55
C ARG A 115 -12.96 -10.26 -16.93
N PHE A 116 -12.39 -10.87 -17.96
CA PHE A 116 -12.90 -10.74 -19.31
C PHE A 116 -14.30 -11.38 -19.26
N TYR A 117 -15.26 -10.63 -18.71
CA TYR A 117 -16.65 -10.86 -19.04
C TYR A 117 -16.70 -10.52 -20.53
N LEU A 118 -16.86 -11.53 -21.39
CA LEU A 118 -17.36 -11.26 -22.73
C LEU A 118 -18.61 -10.43 -22.47
N SER A 119 -18.60 -9.16 -22.92
CA SER A 119 -19.68 -8.21 -22.64
C SER A 119 -21.01 -8.94 -22.81
N PRO A 120 -21.96 -8.86 -21.86
CA PRO A 120 -23.21 -9.63 -21.92
C PRO A 120 -23.92 -9.47 -23.28
N VAL A 121 -23.65 -8.37 -23.98
CA VAL A 121 -24.03 -8.11 -25.38
C VAL A 121 -23.60 -9.22 -26.36
N PHE A 122 -22.38 -9.76 -26.26
CA PHE A 122 -21.92 -10.87 -27.10
C PHE A 122 -22.71 -12.16 -26.83
N ILE A 123 -23.04 -12.41 -25.56
CA ILE A 123 -23.84 -13.57 -25.16
C ILE A 123 -25.26 -13.44 -25.71
N TYR A 124 -25.88 -12.26 -25.59
CA TYR A 124 -27.20 -11.99 -26.15
C TYR A 124 -27.21 -12.07 -27.68
N SER A 125 -26.16 -11.59 -28.35
CA SER A 125 -26.00 -11.69 -29.81
C SER A 125 -25.93 -13.14 -30.28
N LEU A 126 -25.18 -14.00 -29.59
CA LEU A 126 -25.09 -15.43 -29.91
C LEU A 126 -26.45 -16.13 -29.75
N ILE A 127 -27.19 -15.82 -28.68
CA ILE A 127 -28.53 -16.38 -28.43
C ILE A 127 -29.51 -15.94 -29.52
N PHE A 128 -29.47 -14.67 -29.93
CA PHE A 128 -30.34 -14.16 -30.98
C PHE A 128 -30.11 -14.85 -32.33
N VAL A 129 -28.85 -15.07 -32.71
CA VAL A 129 -28.50 -15.81 -33.94
C VAL A 129 -29.01 -17.25 -33.88
N LEU A 130 -28.89 -17.91 -32.72
CA LEU A 130 -29.35 -19.29 -32.54
C LEU A 130 -30.89 -19.41 -32.68
N ILE A 131 -31.65 -18.42 -32.19
CA ILE A 131 -33.10 -18.35 -32.36
C ILE A 131 -33.48 -18.22 -33.84
N ILE A 132 -32.77 -17.37 -34.62
CA ILE A 132 -33.02 -17.21 -36.06
C ILE A 132 -32.81 -18.54 -36.80
N VAL A 133 -31.73 -19.27 -36.48
CA VAL A 133 -31.43 -20.57 -37.10
C VAL A 133 -32.54 -21.59 -36.79
N ILE A 134 -33.02 -21.64 -35.55
CA ILE A 134 -34.12 -22.55 -35.18
C ILE A 134 -35.39 -22.22 -35.97
N ILE A 135 -35.76 -20.93 -36.06
CA ILE A 135 -36.93 -20.49 -36.84
C ILE A 135 -36.79 -20.91 -38.30
N PHE A 136 -35.62 -20.71 -38.90
CA PHE A 136 -35.33 -21.12 -40.28
C PHE A 136 -35.45 -22.64 -40.47
N CYS A 137 -34.93 -23.44 -39.53
CA CYS A 137 -35.08 -24.90 -39.57
C CYS A 137 -36.55 -25.33 -39.48
N VAL A 138 -37.36 -24.72 -38.62
CA VAL A 138 -38.79 -25.02 -38.50
C VAL A 138 -39.55 -24.70 -39.79
N ILE A 139 -39.28 -23.54 -40.40
CA ILE A 139 -39.86 -23.17 -41.70
C ILE A 139 -39.47 -24.19 -42.77
N THR A 140 -38.21 -24.61 -42.79
CA THR A 140 -37.71 -25.60 -43.76
C THR A 140 -38.41 -26.95 -43.59
N ILE A 141 -38.60 -27.42 -42.35
CA ILE A 141 -39.30 -28.68 -42.06
C ILE A 141 -40.77 -28.61 -42.46
N ILE A 142 -41.46 -27.50 -42.16
CA ILE A 142 -42.87 -27.32 -42.53
C ILE A 142 -43.05 -27.31 -44.05
N ASN A 143 -42.17 -26.59 -44.78
CA ASN A 143 -42.23 -26.57 -46.24
C ASN A 143 -41.94 -27.96 -46.84
N SER A 144 -40.94 -28.68 -46.35
CA SER A 144 -40.66 -30.06 -46.79
C SER A 144 -41.85 -30.99 -46.60
N ASN A 145 -42.53 -30.91 -45.43
CA ASN A 145 -43.71 -31.73 -45.16
C ASN A 145 -44.91 -31.36 -46.05
N ASN A 146 -45.06 -30.09 -46.45
CA ASN A 146 -46.09 -29.66 -47.38
C ASN A 146 -45.86 -30.22 -48.79
N ASP A 147 -44.61 -30.25 -49.25
CA ASP A 147 -44.23 -30.85 -50.53
C ASP A 147 -44.46 -32.38 -50.54
N ASP A 148 -44.16 -33.06 -49.41
CA ASP A 148 -44.45 -34.49 -49.22
C ASP A 148 -45.95 -34.79 -49.12
N PHE A 149 -46.76 -33.88 -48.57
CA PHE A 149 -48.22 -34.02 -48.53
C PHE A 149 -48.86 -33.83 -49.92
N ILE A 150 -48.42 -32.83 -50.69
CA ILE A 150 -48.92 -32.60 -52.05
C ILE A 150 -48.53 -33.76 -52.98
N SER A 151 -47.28 -34.23 -52.94
CA SER A 151 -46.84 -35.37 -53.77
C SER A 151 -47.57 -36.68 -53.44
N ASN A 152 -47.79 -37.00 -52.16
CA ASN A 152 -48.56 -38.18 -51.76
C ASN A 152 -50.06 -38.08 -52.08
N SER A 153 -50.66 -36.89 -52.03
CA SER A 153 -52.06 -36.69 -52.46
C SER A 153 -52.27 -36.95 -53.96
N ILE A 154 -51.28 -36.57 -54.79
CA ILE A 154 -51.29 -36.81 -56.24
C ILE A 154 -51.09 -38.30 -56.54
N ASN A 155 -50.19 -38.99 -55.82
CA ASN A 155 -49.94 -40.42 -55.99
C ASN A 155 -51.10 -41.29 -55.51
N SER A 156 -51.78 -40.92 -54.42
CA SER A 156 -52.97 -41.63 -53.94
C SER A 156 -54.16 -41.51 -54.89
N GLY A 157 -54.23 -40.45 -55.70
CA GLY A 157 -55.26 -40.26 -56.73
C GLY A 157 -55.07 -41.13 -57.99
N TYR A 158 -53.89 -41.68 -58.22
CA TYR A 158 -53.58 -42.49 -59.42
C TYR A 158 -53.70 -44.01 -59.22
N ILE A 159 -53.93 -44.49 -57.99
CA ILE A 159 -54.02 -45.93 -57.66
C ILE A 159 -55.49 -46.45 -57.71
N ILE A 160 -56.48 -45.57 -57.93
CA ILE A 160 -57.89 -45.97 -58.12
C ILE A 160 -58.25 -45.89 -59.60
N LYS A 161 -57.78 -46.83 -60.42
CA LYS A 161 -58.42 -47.17 -61.70
C LYS A 161 -58.04 -48.55 -62.20
#